data_AF-A0A2D6N1Z0-F1
#
_entry.id   AF-A0A2D6N1Z0-F1
#
_cell.length_a   1.000
_cell.length_b   1.000
_cell.length_c   1.000
_cell.angle_alpha   90.00
_cell.angle_beta   90.00
_cell.angle_gamma   90.00
#
_symmetry.space_group_name_H-M   'P 1'
#
loop_
_entity.id
_entity.type
_entity.pdbx_description
1 polymer ?
#
loop_
_entity_poly.entity_id
_entity_poly.type
_entity_poly.pdbx_seq_one_letter_code
_entity_poly.pdbx_strand_id
1 'polypeptide(L)'
;MDRISVWLVRTSLVYLVGGFGLGAVLLATMGLGQPWSLPRVGVVHAHLLFVGWLVQFVLGIAFWLLPRRRVAGVLQPTSERWAFLAYGLLNTGLVLRAVGEPSHALYGPTPWGMVLVLSAALQAVAAVIVALQLWVRVLGRPHHRRYRLQPPASGPRQARRGEDPRRHRHSTPAGLD
;
A
#
# COMPACT_ATOMS: atom_id res chain seq x y z
N MET A 1 9.89 -4.40 1.04
CA MET A 1 8.58 -3.89 1.53
C MET A 1 8.84 -2.54 2.18
N ASP A 2 7.97 -1.56 1.96
CA ASP A 2 8.11 -0.24 2.60
C ASP A 2 7.90 -0.37 4.11
N ARG A 3 8.65 0.41 4.90
CA ARG A 3 8.59 0.36 6.37
C ARG A 3 7.17 0.59 6.88
N ILE A 4 6.46 1.57 6.30
CA ILE A 4 5.08 1.89 6.68
C ILE A 4 4.11 0.70 6.53
N SER A 5 4.26 -0.11 5.48
CA SER A 5 3.43 -1.31 5.28
C SER A 5 3.60 -2.31 6.41
N VAL A 6 4.84 -2.51 6.87
CA VAL A 6 5.14 -3.41 8.00
C VAL A 6 4.50 -2.89 9.29
N TRP A 7 4.59 -1.60 9.56
CA TRP A 7 3.95 -0.99 10.73
C TRP A 7 2.44 -1.13 10.70
N LEU A 8 1.80 -0.78 9.57
CA LEU A 8 0.35 -0.92 9.38
C LEU A 8 -0.12 -2.35 9.63
N VAL A 9 0.52 -3.34 9.00
CA VAL A 9 0.17 -4.76 9.16
C VAL A 9 0.37 -5.21 10.61
N ARG A 10 1.51 -4.90 11.24
CA ARG A 10 1.75 -5.29 12.64
C ARG A 10 0.70 -4.71 13.58
N THR A 11 0.39 -3.42 13.47
CA THR A 11 -0.66 -2.81 14.29
C THR A 11 -2.05 -3.36 14.00
N SER A 12 -2.36 -3.71 12.74
CA SER A 12 -3.67 -4.31 12.43
C SER A 12 -3.87 -5.65 13.11
N LEU A 13 -2.80 -6.43 13.29
CA LEU A 13 -2.87 -7.70 14.01
C LEU A 13 -3.04 -7.48 15.52
N VAL A 14 -2.47 -6.42 16.07
CA VAL A 14 -2.72 -6.04 17.47
C VAL A 14 -4.19 -5.67 17.68
N TYR A 15 -4.76 -4.84 16.80
CA TYR A 15 -6.19 -4.49 16.87
C TYR A 15 -7.11 -5.68 16.59
N LEU A 16 -6.69 -6.63 15.75
CA LEU A 16 -7.42 -7.88 15.52
C LEU A 16 -7.56 -8.66 16.82
N VAL A 17 -6.43 -8.90 17.50
CA VAL A 17 -6.42 -9.62 18.79
C VAL A 17 -7.24 -8.88 19.84
N GLY A 18 -7.07 -7.56 19.95
CA GLY A 18 -7.85 -6.73 20.88
C GLY A 18 -9.36 -6.73 20.57
N GLY A 19 -9.73 -6.63 19.30
CA GLY A 19 -11.12 -6.63 18.85
C GLY A 19 -11.80 -7.98 19.07
N PHE A 20 -11.14 -9.10 18.75
CA PHE A 20 -11.64 -10.43 19.05
C PHE A 20 -11.74 -10.70 20.54
N GLY A 21 -10.73 -10.29 21.32
CA GLY A 21 -10.77 -10.39 22.78
C GLY A 21 -11.96 -9.64 23.38
N LEU A 22 -12.22 -8.41 22.91
CA LEU A 22 -13.37 -7.63 23.33
C LEU A 22 -14.70 -8.28 22.90
N GLY A 23 -14.76 -8.85 21.70
CA GLY A 23 -15.93 -9.60 21.22
C GLY A 23 -16.24 -10.83 22.08
N ALA A 24 -15.21 -11.57 22.50
CA ALA A 24 -15.35 -12.71 23.41
C ALA A 24 -15.90 -12.28 24.78
N VAL A 25 -15.41 -11.16 25.32
CA VAL A 25 -15.94 -10.58 26.57
C VAL A 25 -17.42 -10.20 26.40
N LEU A 26 -17.79 -9.55 25.30
CA LEU A 26 -19.19 -9.18 25.04
C LEU A 26 -20.10 -10.41 24.99
N LEU A 27 -19.71 -11.43 24.23
CA LEU A 27 -20.45 -12.70 24.15
C LEU A 27 -20.58 -13.39 25.52
N ALA A 28 -19.50 -13.40 26.32
CA ALA A 28 -19.53 -13.96 27.67
C ALA A 28 -20.50 -13.20 28.59
N THR A 29 -20.49 -11.86 28.56
CA THR A 29 -21.42 -11.05 29.37
C THR A 29 -22.88 -11.25 28.95
N MET A 30 -23.16 -11.43 27.65
CA MET A 30 -24.49 -11.81 27.17
C MET A 30 -24.91 -13.18 27.70
N GLY A 31 -24.05 -14.19 27.62
CA GLY A 31 -24.34 -15.54 28.12
C GLY A 31 -24.59 -15.60 29.63
N LEU A 32 -23.97 -14.69 30.39
CA LEU A 32 -24.15 -14.55 31.84
C LEU A 32 -25.34 -13.66 32.23
N GLY A 33 -26.13 -13.16 31.26
CA GLY A 33 -27.29 -12.31 31.54
C GLY A 33 -26.94 -10.92 32.09
N GLN A 34 -25.75 -10.39 31.81
CA GLN A 34 -25.30 -9.06 32.22
C GLN A 34 -25.29 -8.07 31.04
N PRO A 35 -26.41 -7.39 30.72
CA PRO A 35 -26.52 -6.56 29.53
C PRO A 35 -25.93 -5.14 29.63
N TRP A 36 -25.35 -4.77 30.78
CA TRP A 36 -25.10 -3.38 31.18
C TRP A 36 -24.10 -2.59 30.30
N SER A 37 -23.37 -3.24 29.37
CA SER A 37 -22.33 -2.59 28.55
C SER A 37 -22.47 -2.78 27.03
N LEU A 38 -23.49 -3.52 26.56
CA LEU A 38 -23.55 -4.07 25.19
C LEU A 38 -23.57 -3.05 24.04
N PRO A 39 -24.44 -2.03 24.03
CA PRO A 39 -24.48 -1.08 22.90
C PRO A 39 -23.23 -0.21 22.83
N ARG A 40 -22.59 0.04 23.99
CA ARG A 40 -21.56 1.08 24.16
C ARG A 40 -20.16 0.53 23.90
N VAL A 41 -19.86 -0.65 24.43
CA VAL A 41 -18.62 -1.37 24.12
C VAL A 41 -18.66 -1.96 22.70
N GLY A 42 -19.86 -2.20 22.16
CA GLY A 42 -20.06 -2.58 20.76
C GLY A 42 -19.46 -1.59 19.76
N VAL A 43 -19.54 -0.28 20.04
CA VAL A 43 -18.92 0.75 19.19
C VAL A 43 -17.40 0.63 19.18
N VAL A 44 -16.77 0.41 20.35
CA VAL A 44 -15.32 0.19 20.45
C VAL A 44 -14.92 -1.08 19.70
N HIS A 45 -15.62 -2.17 19.93
CA HIS A 45 -15.39 -3.45 19.24
C HIS A 45 -15.46 -3.29 17.72
N ALA A 46 -16.50 -2.63 17.22
CA ALA A 46 -16.66 -2.36 15.79
C ALA A 46 -15.50 -1.53 15.22
N HIS A 47 -15.03 -0.50 15.94
CA HIS A 47 -13.92 0.32 15.47
C HIS A 47 -12.56 -0.39 15.50
N LEU A 48 -12.31 -1.22 16.52
CA LEU A 48 -11.09 -2.02 16.60
C LEU A 48 -11.03 -3.03 15.44
N LEU A 49 -12.13 -3.73 15.14
CA LEU A 49 -12.13 -4.68 14.03
C LEU A 49 -12.18 -3.98 12.66
N PHE A 50 -13.07 -3.02 12.46
CA PHE A 50 -13.22 -2.42 11.14
C PHE A 50 -12.07 -1.47 10.80
N VAL A 51 -11.81 -0.47 11.63
CA VAL A 51 -10.79 0.56 11.32
C VAL A 51 -9.40 0.08 11.73
N GLY A 52 -9.26 -0.47 12.94
CA GLY A 52 -7.97 -0.91 13.48
C GLY A 52 -7.41 -2.15 12.79
N TRP A 53 -8.22 -3.18 12.58
CA TRP A 53 -7.79 -4.39 11.89
C TRP A 53 -7.96 -4.27 10.38
N LEU A 54 -9.19 -4.27 9.86
CA LEU A 54 -9.45 -4.52 8.44
C LEU A 54 -8.90 -3.39 7.56
N VAL A 55 -9.30 -2.14 7.83
CA VAL A 55 -8.85 -0.99 7.04
C VAL A 55 -7.34 -0.86 7.12
N GLN A 56 -6.76 -0.91 8.32
CA GLN A 56 -5.32 -0.75 8.50
C GLN A 56 -4.51 -1.85 7.82
N PHE A 57 -4.99 -3.10 7.86
CA PHE A 57 -4.38 -4.22 7.12
C PHE A 57 -4.42 -3.97 5.61
N VAL A 58 -5.59 -3.64 5.07
CA VAL A 58 -5.78 -3.35 3.64
C VAL A 58 -4.90 -2.19 3.20
N LEU A 59 -4.76 -1.14 4.01
CA LEU A 59 -3.84 -0.04 3.72
C LEU A 59 -2.38 -0.49 3.70
N GLY A 60 -1.98 -1.34 4.65
CA GLY A 60 -0.63 -1.92 4.69
C GLY A 60 -0.30 -2.68 3.40
N ILE A 61 -1.24 -3.50 2.94
CA ILE A 61 -1.14 -4.24 1.66
C ILE A 61 -1.17 -3.28 0.46
N ALA A 62 -2.06 -2.29 0.45
CA ALA A 62 -2.17 -1.32 -0.64
C ALA A 62 -0.88 -0.51 -0.83
N PHE A 63 -0.25 -0.07 0.26
CA PHE A 63 1.04 0.62 0.20
C PHE A 63 2.19 -0.28 -0.29
N TRP A 64 2.08 -1.59 -0.07
CA TRP A 64 3.07 -2.55 -0.59
C TRP A 64 2.85 -2.85 -2.07
N LEU A 65 1.60 -3.05 -2.48
CA LEU A 65 1.22 -3.43 -3.84
C LEU A 65 1.35 -2.25 -4.82
N LEU A 66 1.01 -1.04 -4.38
CA LEU A 66 1.03 0.16 -5.22
C LEU A 66 2.39 0.87 -5.12
N PRO A 67 3.26 0.77 -6.15
CA PRO A 67 4.59 1.36 -6.10
C PRO A 67 4.53 2.88 -5.98
N ARG A 68 5.46 3.45 -5.20
CA ARG A 68 5.58 4.91 -5.09
C ARG A 68 6.00 5.51 -6.42
N ARG A 69 5.32 6.61 -6.78
CA ARG A 69 5.71 7.43 -7.92
C ARG A 69 6.70 8.49 -7.48
N ARG A 70 7.86 8.55 -8.12
CA ARG A 70 8.74 9.70 -8.07
C ARG A 70 8.31 10.67 -9.17
N VAL A 71 7.42 11.60 -8.85
CA VAL A 71 7.12 12.73 -9.76
C VAL A 71 8.14 13.82 -9.44
N ALA A 72 9.07 14.07 -10.36
CA ALA A 72 10.04 15.15 -10.19
C ALA A 72 9.32 16.51 -10.16
N GLY A 73 9.59 17.33 -9.14
CA GLY A 73 9.21 18.75 -9.12
C GLY A 73 7.89 19.16 -8.45
N VAL A 74 7.09 18.23 -7.92
CA VAL A 74 5.84 18.57 -7.19
C VAL A 74 5.96 18.16 -5.72
N LEU A 75 5.33 18.91 -4.79
CA LEU A 75 5.10 18.48 -3.40
C LEU A 75 4.41 17.11 -3.42
N GLN A 76 5.18 16.04 -3.29
CA GLN A 76 4.68 14.68 -3.48
C GLN A 76 3.78 14.28 -2.30
N PRO A 77 2.45 14.13 -2.49
CA PRO A 77 1.58 13.55 -1.48
C PRO A 77 2.04 12.13 -1.14
N THR A 78 2.75 11.47 -2.07
CA THR A 78 3.40 10.15 -1.96
C THR A 78 4.58 10.05 -0.97
N SER A 79 4.91 11.13 -0.26
CA SER A 79 6.02 11.13 0.71
C SER A 79 5.80 10.10 1.82
N GLU A 80 6.88 9.49 2.29
CA GLU A 80 6.85 8.56 3.41
C GLU A 80 6.42 9.23 4.72
N ARG A 81 6.79 10.50 4.90
CA ARG A 81 6.41 11.30 6.07
C ARG A 81 4.90 11.45 6.19
N TRP A 82 4.20 11.75 5.09
CA TRP A 82 2.74 11.86 5.09
C TRP A 82 2.06 10.54 5.42
N ALA A 83 2.63 9.40 5.01
CA ALA A 83 2.07 8.08 5.32
C ALA A 83 2.24 7.74 6.80
N PHE A 84 3.39 8.05 7.40
CA PHE A 84 3.59 7.91 8.85
C PHE A 84 2.73 8.88 9.66
N LEU A 85 2.53 10.11 9.18
CA LEU A 85 1.61 11.05 9.83
C LEU A 85 0.18 10.50 9.85
N ALA A 86 -0.33 10.03 8.70
CA ALA A 86 -1.66 9.44 8.62
C ALA A 86 -1.80 8.20 9.52
N TYR A 87 -0.77 7.35 9.55
CA TYR A 87 -0.71 6.23 10.49
C TYR A 87 -0.78 6.70 11.94
N GLY A 88 0.00 7.71 12.34
CA GLY A 88 -0.04 8.27 13.69
C GLY A 88 -1.42 8.81 14.04
N LEU A 89 -2.01 9.64 13.18
CA LEU A 89 -3.35 10.20 13.36
C LEU A 89 -4.43 9.13 13.50
N LEU A 90 -4.40 8.10 12.64
CA LEU A 90 -5.36 7.00 12.65
C LEU A 90 -5.29 6.23 13.99
N ASN A 91 -4.10 5.85 14.42
CA ASN A 91 -3.89 5.07 15.65
C ASN A 91 -4.22 5.90 16.90
N THR A 92 -3.79 7.17 16.94
CA THR A 92 -4.13 8.06 18.06
C THR A 92 -5.65 8.23 18.16
N GLY A 93 -6.33 8.45 17.03
CA GLY A 93 -7.79 8.54 17.02
C GLY A 93 -8.47 7.25 17.47
N LEU A 94 -7.96 6.08 17.09
CA LEU A 94 -8.46 4.78 17.56
C LEU A 94 -8.30 4.59 19.08
N VAL A 95 -7.12 4.91 19.62
CA VAL A 95 -6.86 4.83 21.07
C VAL A 95 -7.77 5.79 21.85
N LEU A 96 -7.90 7.03 21.37
CA LEU A 96 -8.82 8.00 21.96
C LEU A 96 -10.27 7.51 21.92
N ARG A 97 -10.69 6.82 20.86
CA ARG A 97 -12.02 6.19 20.80
C ARG A 97 -12.17 5.07 21.82
N ALA A 98 -11.17 4.19 21.91
CA ALA A 98 -11.20 3.03 22.80
C ALA A 98 -11.30 3.43 24.27
N VAL A 99 -10.72 4.57 24.66
CA VAL A 99 -10.82 5.13 26.02
C VAL A 99 -12.02 6.07 26.17
N GLY A 100 -12.30 6.88 25.16
CA GLY A 100 -13.33 7.91 25.18
C GLY A 100 -14.74 7.34 25.22
N GLU A 101 -15.02 6.26 24.49
CA GLU A 101 -16.37 5.70 24.42
C GLU A 101 -16.81 5.10 25.77
N PRO A 102 -16.00 4.26 26.45
CA PRO A 102 -16.35 3.78 27.79
C PRO A 102 -16.40 4.92 28.81
N SER A 103 -15.49 5.90 28.71
CA SER A 103 -15.45 7.00 29.68
C SER A 103 -16.63 7.96 29.52
N HIS A 104 -17.06 8.24 28.28
CA HIS A 104 -18.28 8.99 27.99
C HIS A 104 -19.51 8.27 28.56
N ALA A 105 -19.51 6.94 28.50
CA ALA A 105 -20.59 6.15 29.06
C ALA A 105 -20.63 6.14 30.59
N LEU A 106 -19.47 6.05 31.25
CA LEU A 106 -19.35 5.90 32.71
C LEU A 106 -19.42 7.25 33.45
N TYR A 107 -18.83 8.29 32.88
CA TYR A 107 -18.61 9.57 33.56
C TYR A 107 -19.40 10.74 32.94
N GLY A 108 -20.12 10.50 31.84
CA GLY A 108 -20.95 11.51 31.18
C GLY A 108 -20.27 12.27 30.04
N PRO A 109 -20.98 13.26 29.45
CA PRO A 109 -20.63 13.81 28.14
C PRO A 109 -19.41 14.70 28.10
N THR A 110 -19.11 15.45 29.16
CA THR A 110 -17.92 16.31 29.24
C THR A 110 -16.98 15.81 30.32
N PRO A 111 -15.67 15.65 30.05
CA PRO A 111 -14.92 16.06 28.85
C PRO A 111 -14.91 15.05 27.69
N TRP A 112 -15.47 13.85 27.89
CA TRP A 112 -15.26 12.70 27.01
C TRP A 112 -15.84 12.83 25.61
N GLY A 113 -16.91 13.61 25.43
CA GLY A 113 -17.48 13.95 24.13
C GLY A 113 -16.50 14.75 23.27
N MET A 114 -15.74 15.66 23.87
CA MET A 114 -14.68 16.39 23.15
C MET A 114 -13.53 15.47 22.76
N VAL A 115 -13.23 14.47 23.58
CA VAL A 115 -12.25 13.41 23.24
C VAL A 115 -12.74 12.60 22.03
N LEU A 116 -14.03 12.26 21.97
CA LEU A 116 -14.62 11.54 20.83
C LEU A 116 -14.61 12.39 19.55
N VAL A 117 -14.92 13.69 19.66
CA VAL A 117 -14.83 14.65 18.54
C VAL A 117 -13.39 14.74 18.02
N LEU A 118 -12.41 14.89 18.92
CA LEU A 118 -10.99 14.91 18.54
C LEU A 118 -10.58 13.59 17.87
N SER A 119 -10.98 12.45 18.43
CA SER A 119 -10.77 11.13 17.83
C SER A 119 -11.30 11.05 16.40
N ALA A 120 -12.52 11.54 16.17
CA ALA A 120 -13.14 11.55 14.85
C ALA A 120 -12.40 12.47 13.88
N ALA A 121 -12.01 13.67 14.32
CA ALA A 121 -11.25 14.61 13.51
C ALA A 121 -9.88 14.04 13.09
N LEU A 122 -9.14 13.42 14.01
CA LEU A 122 -7.86 12.77 13.70
C LEU A 122 -8.01 11.66 12.64
N GLN A 123 -9.05 10.83 12.77
CA GLN A 123 -9.31 9.74 11.82
C GLN A 123 -9.77 10.26 10.46
N ALA A 124 -10.58 11.32 10.43
CA ALA A 124 -10.99 11.98 9.19
C ALA A 124 -9.79 12.58 8.45
N VAL A 125 -8.89 13.28 9.15
CA VAL A 125 -7.66 13.82 8.55
C VAL A 125 -6.75 12.70 8.05
N ALA A 126 -6.60 11.62 8.82
CA ALA A 126 -5.85 10.44 8.39
C ALA A 126 -6.42 9.84 7.10
N ALA A 127 -7.74 9.69 7.03
CA ALA A 127 -8.44 9.17 5.86
C ALA A 127 -8.22 10.05 4.62
N VAL A 128 -8.29 11.38 4.76
CA VAL A 128 -8.01 12.33 3.66
C VAL A 128 -6.57 12.17 3.17
N ILE A 129 -5.58 12.14 4.07
CA ILE A 129 -4.17 11.98 3.68
C ILE A 129 -3.97 10.66 2.93
N VAL A 130 -4.54 9.56 3.43
CA VAL A 130 -4.46 8.23 2.80
C VAL A 130 -5.16 8.22 1.44
N ALA A 131 -6.34 8.84 1.32
CA ALA A 131 -7.06 8.93 0.06
C ALA A 131 -6.23 9.66 -1.00
N LEU A 132 -5.64 10.81 -0.66
CA LEU A 132 -4.75 11.56 -1.56
C LEU A 132 -3.51 10.74 -1.95
N GLN A 133 -2.91 10.04 -0.99
CA GLN A 133 -1.78 9.15 -1.19
C GLN A 133 -2.12 8.02 -2.18
N LEU A 134 -3.28 7.37 -2.04
CA LEU A 134 -3.69 6.26 -2.88
C LEU A 134 -4.17 6.73 -4.26
N TRP A 135 -4.91 7.84 -4.33
CA TRP A 135 -5.39 8.42 -5.58
C TRP A 135 -4.26 8.69 -6.56
N VAL A 136 -3.19 9.34 -6.09
CA VAL A 136 -1.99 9.61 -6.90
C VAL A 136 -1.31 8.32 -7.37
N ARG A 137 -1.37 7.23 -6.59
CA ARG A 137 -0.80 5.93 -6.96
C ARG A 137 -1.63 5.20 -8.02
N VAL A 138 -2.95 5.32 -8.00
CA VAL A 138 -3.88 4.60 -8.90
C VAL A 138 -3.95 5.20 -10.31
N LEU A 139 -3.76 6.51 -10.48
CA LEU A 139 -3.82 7.24 -11.78
C LEU A 139 -2.74 6.78 -12.79
N GLY A 140 -2.70 5.52 -13.24
CA GLY A 140 -1.65 4.92 -14.09
C GLY A 140 -1.29 5.75 -15.33
N ARG A 141 -0.06 5.62 -15.87
CA ARG A 141 0.33 6.28 -17.14
C ARG A 141 -0.69 5.91 -18.24
N PRO A 142 -1.02 6.83 -19.17
CA PRO A 142 -1.47 6.41 -20.49
C PRO A 142 -0.41 5.46 -21.05
N HIS A 143 -0.83 4.27 -21.49
CA HIS A 143 0.06 3.36 -22.21
C HIS A 143 0.58 4.08 -23.46
N HIS A 144 1.72 4.76 -23.37
CA HIS A 144 2.49 5.09 -24.57
C HIS A 144 2.95 3.76 -25.14
N ARG A 145 2.17 3.24 -26.09
CA ARG A 145 2.47 2.12 -26.99
C ARG A 145 3.94 2.20 -27.41
N ARG A 146 4.82 1.55 -26.64
CA ARG A 146 6.16 1.18 -27.08
C ARG A 146 6.15 -0.20 -27.73
N TYR A 147 5.03 -0.58 -28.35
CA TYR A 147 5.02 -1.47 -29.51
C TYR A 147 5.43 -0.69 -30.77
N ARG A 148 6.39 0.24 -30.65
CA ARG A 148 7.05 0.81 -31.82
C ARG A 148 7.94 -0.30 -32.34
N LEU A 149 7.33 -1.15 -33.18
CA LEU A 149 7.93 -1.83 -34.31
C LEU A 149 9.37 -2.25 -34.01
N GLN A 150 9.56 -3.46 -33.49
CA GLN A 150 10.76 -4.18 -33.89
C GLN A 150 10.62 -4.29 -35.41
N PRO A 151 11.44 -3.58 -36.21
CA PRO A 151 11.35 -3.71 -37.66
C PRO A 151 11.58 -5.20 -37.97
N PRO A 152 10.84 -5.81 -38.90
CA PRO A 152 11.14 -7.18 -39.30
C PRO A 152 12.63 -7.22 -39.64
N ALA A 153 13.36 -8.19 -39.07
CA ALA A 153 14.80 -8.31 -39.21
C ALA A 153 15.19 -8.25 -40.71
N SER A 154 15.60 -7.07 -41.16
CA SER A 154 15.96 -6.82 -42.55
C SER A 154 17.48 -6.69 -42.66
N GLY A 155 18.12 -7.82 -42.95
CA GLY A 155 19.41 -7.90 -43.65
C GLY A 155 20.66 -8.16 -42.79
N PRO A 156 21.72 -8.75 -43.39
CA PRO A 156 22.15 -8.41 -44.75
C PRO A 156 22.10 -9.57 -45.77
N ARG A 157 21.51 -9.26 -46.93
CA ARG A 157 21.97 -9.79 -48.23
C ARG A 157 23.43 -9.36 -48.42
N GLN A 158 24.38 -10.23 -48.09
CA GLN A 158 25.73 -10.25 -48.66
C GLN A 158 25.81 -11.54 -49.47
N ALA A 159 25.48 -11.51 -50.75
CA ALA A 159 26.48 -11.30 -51.79
C ALA A 159 27.63 -12.33 -51.72
N ARG A 160 27.31 -13.63 -51.86
CA ARG A 160 28.24 -14.57 -52.52
C ARG A 160 28.29 -14.18 -54.00
N ARG A 161 29.07 -13.13 -54.27
CA ARG A 161 29.40 -12.62 -55.60
C ARG A 161 30.82 -13.08 -55.89
N GLY A 162 30.97 -14.01 -56.84
CA GLY A 162 32.20 -14.23 -57.59
C GLY A 162 33.30 -15.06 -56.92
N GLU A 163 33.12 -16.37 -56.85
CA GLU A 163 34.25 -17.26 -57.15
C GLU A 163 34.40 -17.30 -58.67
N ASP A 164 35.37 -16.55 -59.21
CA ASP A 164 35.87 -16.73 -60.58
C ASP A 164 37.39 -16.99 -60.54
N PRO A 165 37.91 -17.99 -61.29
CA PRO A 165 39.08 -18.77 -60.95
C PRO A 165 40.30 -18.32 -61.74
N ARG A 166 40.93 -17.21 -61.40
CA ARG A 166 42.21 -16.83 -62.04
C ARG A 166 43.09 -16.00 -61.12
N ARG A 167 43.90 -16.65 -60.28
CA ARG A 167 45.19 -16.11 -59.81
C ARG A 167 45.99 -17.19 -59.09
N HIS A 168 46.66 -18.04 -59.87
CA HIS A 168 48.03 -18.50 -59.60
C HIS A 168 48.59 -19.06 -60.90
N ARG A 169 49.06 -18.13 -61.74
CA ARG A 169 50.12 -18.38 -62.72
C ARG A 169 51.46 -18.18 -62.00
N HIS A 170 52.52 -18.76 -62.58
CA HIS A 170 53.91 -18.91 -62.12
C HIS A 170 54.12 -20.27 -61.45
N SER A 171 54.89 -21.22 -62.01
CA SER A 171 55.99 -21.08 -62.97
C SER A 171 56.43 -22.44 -63.51
N THR A 172 56.56 -22.55 -64.84
CA THR A 172 57.49 -23.48 -65.52
C THR A 172 57.93 -22.75 -66.80
N PRO A 173 59.25 -22.65 -67.06
CA PRO A 173 59.89 -23.52 -68.06
C PRO A 173 61.29 -24.00 -67.59
N ALA A 174 61.62 -25.28 -67.73
CA ALA A 174 62.32 -25.92 -68.87
C ALA A 174 63.87 -25.84 -68.79
N GLY A 175 64.52 -26.99 -69.03
CA GLY A 175 65.98 -27.17 -69.14
C GLY A 175 66.42 -28.44 -68.41
N LEU A 176 66.47 -29.60 -69.09
CA LEU A 176 67.66 -30.15 -69.76
C LEU A 176 68.74 -30.56 -68.74
N ASP A 177 68.70 -31.83 -68.31
CA ASP A 177 69.74 -32.86 -68.48
C ASP A 177 69.29 -34.20 -67.88
#